data_AF-A0A6P1DSE8-F1
#
_entry.id   AF-A0A6P1DSE8-F1
#
_cell.length_a   1.000
_cell.length_b   1.000
_cell.length_c   1.000
_cell.angle_alpha   90.00
_cell.angle_beta   90.00
_cell.angle_gamma   90.00
#
_symmetry.space_group_name_H-M   'P 1'
#
loop_
_entity.id
_entity.type
_entity.pdbx_description
1 polymer ?
#
loop_
_entity_poly.entity_id
_entity_poly.type
_entity_poly.pdbx_seq_one_letter_code
_entity_poly.pdbx_strand_id
1 'polypeptide(L)'
;MAASRLARLNGYLEEVEFALDMGDGPLLRETRGRLGVLELDAEEEAELGRLDALVVDQVRSLNDIQSFLLEDDPSHPLEHWWWHLGKLRDGSYPANLLPEHLREVYEHARDEAA
;
A
#
# COMPACT_ATOMS: atom_id res chain seq x y z
N MET A 1 9.34 -25.46 -13.82
CA MET A 1 8.29 -24.43 -13.64
C MET A 1 8.87 -23.12 -14.10
N ALA A 2 8.29 -22.48 -15.12
CA ALA A 2 8.67 -21.10 -15.43
C ALA A 2 8.26 -20.25 -14.22
N ALA A 3 9.20 -19.51 -13.64
CA ALA A 3 8.85 -18.53 -12.63
C ALA A 3 7.85 -17.56 -13.27
N SER A 4 6.74 -17.28 -12.57
CA SER A 4 5.80 -16.25 -13.02
C SER A 4 6.59 -14.98 -13.30
N ARG A 5 6.25 -14.26 -14.39
CA ARG A 5 6.87 -12.97 -14.69
C ARG A 5 6.69 -11.98 -13.52
N LEU A 6 5.61 -12.15 -12.75
CA LEU A 6 5.29 -11.39 -11.55
C LEU A 6 6.01 -11.88 -10.28
N ALA A 7 6.92 -12.85 -10.36
CA ALA A 7 7.59 -13.43 -9.19
C ALA A 7 8.34 -12.39 -8.34
N ARG A 8 8.74 -11.25 -8.93
CA ARG A 8 9.37 -10.13 -8.20
C ARG A 8 8.41 -9.46 -7.22
N LEU A 9 7.10 -9.50 -7.49
CA LEU A 9 6.04 -8.89 -6.69
C LEU A 9 5.53 -9.83 -5.59
N ASN A 10 5.81 -11.14 -5.67
CA ASN A 10 5.26 -12.14 -4.74
C ASN A 10 5.46 -11.79 -3.27
N GLY A 11 6.64 -11.30 -2.90
CA GLY A 11 6.89 -10.93 -1.50
C GLY A 11 6.03 -9.75 -1.04
N TYR A 12 5.67 -8.83 -1.93
CA TYR A 12 4.72 -7.76 -1.60
C TYR A 12 3.28 -8.28 -1.61
N LEU A 13 2.90 -9.09 -2.60
CA LEU A 13 1.60 -9.74 -2.67
C LEU A 13 1.29 -10.52 -1.38
N GLU A 14 2.22 -11.33 -0.89
CA GLU A 14 2.06 -12.10 0.35
C GLU A 14 1.78 -11.19 1.56
N GLU A 15 2.47 -10.04 1.67
CA GLU A 15 2.22 -9.08 2.76
C GLU A 15 0.86 -8.37 2.61
N VAL A 16 0.43 -8.08 1.38
CA VAL A 16 -0.90 -7.49 1.12
C VAL A 16 -2.01 -8.49 1.41
N GLU A 17 -1.85 -9.76 1.03
CA GLU A 17 -2.79 -10.84 1.35
C GLU A 17 -2.85 -11.10 2.86
N PHE A 18 -1.70 -11.08 3.54
CA PHE A 18 -1.67 -11.22 4.99
C PHE A 18 -2.37 -10.05 5.70
N ALA A 19 -2.21 -8.83 5.17
CA ALA A 19 -2.92 -7.65 5.68
C ALA A 19 -4.43 -7.76 5.47
N LEU A 20 -4.87 -8.29 4.32
CA LEU A 20 -6.29 -8.55 4.04
C LEU A 20 -6.91 -9.54 5.03
N ASP A 21 -6.22 -10.66 5.26
CA ASP A 21 -6.76 -11.78 6.00
C ASP A 21 -6.66 -11.60 7.51
N MET A 22 -5.58 -10.97 7.98
CA MET A 22 -5.19 -10.95 9.39
C MET A 22 -5.03 -9.54 9.97
N GLY A 23 -5.09 -8.49 9.13
CA GLY A 23 -4.80 -7.12 9.55
C GLY A 23 -3.34 -6.90 9.94
N ASP A 24 -2.44 -7.78 9.49
CA ASP A 24 -1.03 -7.85 9.86
C ASP A 24 -0.15 -7.86 8.58
N GLY A 25 1.09 -7.37 8.64
CA GLY A 25 1.91 -7.15 7.45
C GLY A 25 3.30 -6.59 7.79
N PRO A 26 4.08 -7.31 8.61
CA PRO A 26 5.28 -6.77 9.24
C PRO A 26 6.37 -6.35 8.25
N LEU A 27 6.35 -6.81 6.99
CA LEU A 27 7.34 -6.45 5.98
C LEU A 27 6.73 -5.66 4.81
N LEU A 28 5.47 -5.20 4.92
CA LEU A 28 4.77 -4.48 3.85
C LEU A 28 5.57 -3.27 3.35
N ARG A 29 6.14 -2.48 4.27
CA ARG A 29 6.86 -1.25 3.93
C ARG A 29 8.20 -1.53 3.27
N GLU A 30 8.93 -2.51 3.77
CA GLU A 30 10.25 -2.92 3.29
C GLU A 30 10.15 -3.63 1.94
N THR A 31 9.11 -4.44 1.73
CA THR A 31 8.85 -5.09 0.44
C THR A 31 8.43 -4.07 -0.60
N ARG A 32 7.53 -3.13 -0.27
CA ARG A 32 7.16 -2.04 -1.19
C ARG A 32 8.33 -1.11 -1.52
N GLY A 33 9.15 -0.78 -0.53
CA GLY A 33 10.35 0.04 -0.70
C GLY A 33 11.38 -0.63 -1.61
N ARG A 34 11.54 -1.96 -1.51
CA ARG A 34 12.39 -2.74 -2.44
C ARG A 34 11.90 -2.67 -3.87
N LEU A 35 10.59 -2.67 -4.11
CA LEU A 35 10.03 -2.53 -5.45
C LEU A 35 10.20 -1.13 -6.03
N GLY A 36 10.20 -0.09 -5.19
CA GLY A 36 10.37 1.30 -5.61
C GLY A 36 11.73 1.64 -6.24
N VAL A 37 12.71 0.74 -6.13
CA VAL A 37 14.04 0.90 -6.77
C VAL A 37 14.25 -0.02 -7.97
N LEU A 38 13.27 -0.86 -8.30
CA LEU A 38 13.35 -1.76 -9.45
C LEU A 38 12.84 -1.06 -10.70
N GLU A 39 13.49 -1.35 -11.83
CA GLU A 39 12.88 -1.14 -13.14
C GLU A 39 11.88 -2.29 -13.38
N LEU A 40 10.60 -1.93 -13.35
CA LEU A 40 9.48 -2.81 -13.63
C LEU A 40 9.03 -2.59 -15.08
N ASP A 41 8.56 -3.64 -15.73
CA ASP A 41 7.87 -3.48 -17.01
C ASP A 41 6.41 -3.04 -16.80
N ALA A 42 5.73 -2.67 -17.88
CA ALA A 42 4.36 -2.14 -17.81
C ALA A 42 3.35 -3.13 -17.18
N GLU A 43 3.59 -4.45 -17.26
CA GLU A 43 2.72 -5.45 -16.65
C GLU A 43 2.95 -5.50 -15.13
N GLU A 44 4.21 -5.48 -14.71
CA GLU A 44 4.58 -5.44 -13.29
C GLU A 44 4.20 -4.11 -12.63
N GLU A 45 4.32 -2.97 -13.32
CA GLU A 45 3.87 -1.66 -12.83
C GLU A 45 2.34 -1.64 -12.63
N ALA A 46 1.59 -2.22 -13.56
CA ALA A 46 0.14 -2.32 -13.45
C ALA A 46 -0.26 -3.20 -12.25
N GLU A 47 0.39 -4.34 -12.05
CA GLU A 47 0.12 -5.21 -10.92
C GLU A 47 0.53 -4.56 -9.58
N LEU A 48 1.68 -3.89 -9.54
CA LEU A 48 2.09 -3.12 -8.35
C LEU A 48 1.06 -2.05 -8.00
N GLY A 49 0.56 -1.29 -8.98
CA GLY A 49 -0.50 -0.30 -8.76
C GLY A 49 -1.78 -0.94 -8.23
N ARG A 50 -2.11 -2.15 -8.68
CA ARG A 50 -3.25 -2.92 -8.16
C ARG A 50 -3.06 -3.32 -6.70
N LEU A 51 -1.87 -3.78 -6.33
CA LEU A 51 -1.53 -4.13 -4.94
C LEU A 51 -1.51 -2.90 -4.03
N ASP A 52 -0.93 -1.80 -4.50
CA ASP A 52 -0.90 -0.51 -3.78
C ASP A 52 -2.34 -0.02 -3.50
N ALA A 53 -3.23 -0.13 -4.49
CA ALA A 53 -4.64 0.24 -4.33
C ALA A 53 -5.34 -0.62 -3.27
N LEU A 54 -5.07 -1.93 -3.24
CA LEU A 54 -5.60 -2.81 -2.20
C LEU A 54 -5.12 -2.38 -0.81
N VAL A 55 -3.84 -2.01 -0.64
CA VAL A 55 -3.34 -1.53 0.65
C VAL A 55 -4.06 -0.27 1.11
N VAL A 56 -4.21 0.71 0.22
CA VAL A 56 -4.89 1.97 0.55
C VAL A 56 -6.34 1.73 0.97
N ASP A 57 -7.07 0.91 0.21
CA ASP A 57 -8.46 0.55 0.54
C ASP A 57 -8.56 -0.18 1.89
N GLN A 58 -7.73 -1.19 2.12
CA GLN A 58 -7.73 -1.96 3.37
C GLN A 58 -7.41 -1.12 4.59
N VAL A 59 -6.38 -0.29 4.50
CA VAL A 59 -6.01 0.62 5.58
C VAL A 59 -7.19 1.54 5.92
N ARG A 60 -8.06 1.87 4.98
CA ARG A 60 -9.28 2.66 5.24
C ARG A 60 -10.44 1.83 5.79
N SER A 61 -10.60 0.59 5.31
CA SER A 61 -11.83 -0.19 5.48
C SER A 61 -11.76 -1.26 6.59
N LEU A 62 -10.58 -1.82 6.88
CA LEU A 62 -10.42 -2.87 7.90
C LEU A 62 -10.56 -2.29 9.31
N ASN A 63 -11.43 -2.86 10.14
CA ASN A 63 -11.59 -2.39 11.53
C ASN A 63 -10.46 -2.81 12.45
N ASP A 64 -9.90 -4.00 12.22
CA ASP A 64 -8.86 -4.61 13.06
C ASP A 64 -7.56 -4.70 12.26
N ILE A 65 -6.73 -3.67 12.39
CA ILE A 65 -5.39 -3.60 11.80
C ILE A 65 -4.38 -3.39 12.91
N GLN A 66 -3.25 -4.10 12.84
CA GLN A 66 -2.23 -4.02 13.86
C GLN A 66 -1.69 -2.59 13.97
N SER A 67 -1.56 -2.06 15.19
CA SER A 67 -1.23 -0.66 15.43
C SER A 67 0.12 -0.26 14.82
N PHE A 68 1.09 -1.17 14.78
CA PHE A 68 2.41 -0.90 14.21
C PHE A 68 2.35 -0.58 12.71
N LEU A 69 1.36 -1.10 11.98
CA LEU A 69 1.13 -0.74 10.56
C LEU A 69 0.64 0.69 10.42
N LEU A 70 -0.03 1.23 11.42
CA LEU A 70 -0.53 2.61 11.44
C LEU A 70 0.46 3.61 12.04
N GLU A 71 1.61 3.15 12.56
CA GLU A 71 2.67 4.03 13.05
C GLU A 71 3.40 4.66 11.87
N ASP A 72 3.16 5.96 11.62
CA ASP A 72 3.85 6.70 10.58
C ASP A 72 5.34 6.92 10.93
N ASP A 73 6.21 6.87 9.92
CA ASP A 73 7.63 7.20 10.09
C ASP A 73 7.97 8.59 9.49
N PRO A 74 8.15 9.63 10.32
CA PRO A 74 8.46 10.98 9.84
C PRO A 74 9.87 11.13 9.27
N SER A 75 10.75 10.14 9.43
CA SER A 75 12.07 10.15 8.79
C SER A 75 11.99 9.87 7.28
N HIS A 76 10.88 9.30 6.82
CA HIS A 76 10.61 9.07 5.41
C HIS A 76 9.82 10.22 4.78
N PRO A 77 10.17 10.63 3.55
CA PRO A 77 9.44 11.67 2.83
C PRO A 77 7.99 11.25 2.58
N LEU A 78 7.08 12.23 2.47
CA LEU A 78 5.65 11.94 2.31
C LEU A 78 5.39 11.16 1.02
N GLU A 79 6.14 11.43 -0.05
CA GLU A 79 6.09 10.74 -1.34
C GLU A 79 6.19 9.21 -1.19
N HIS A 80 6.81 8.71 -0.13
CA HIS A 80 6.78 7.30 0.23
C HIS A 80 5.58 6.99 1.14
N TRP A 81 4.37 7.13 0.58
CA TRP A 81 3.10 7.01 1.31
C TRP A 81 2.96 5.72 2.13
N TRP A 82 3.61 4.62 1.72
CA TRP A 82 3.56 3.33 2.43
C TRP A 82 4.21 3.38 3.83
N TRP A 83 5.00 4.42 4.16
CA TRP A 83 5.48 4.70 5.52
C TRP A 83 4.50 5.53 6.35
N HIS A 84 3.39 5.99 5.77
CA HIS A 84 2.45 6.92 6.36
C HIS A 84 1.00 6.37 6.36
N LEU A 85 0.85 5.06 6.60
CA LEU A 85 -0.46 4.40 6.57
C LEU A 85 -1.41 4.90 7.67
N GLY A 86 -0.87 5.40 8.80
CA GLY A 86 -1.68 6.05 9.84
C GLY A 86 -2.38 7.29 9.32
N LYS A 87 -1.66 8.12 8.55
CA LYS A 87 -2.24 9.28 7.85
C LYS A 87 -3.27 8.91 6.78
N LEU A 88 -3.09 7.75 6.15
CA LEU A 88 -4.10 7.25 5.20
C LEU A 88 -5.35 6.82 5.96
N ARG A 89 -5.19 6.07 7.05
CA ARG A 89 -6.29 5.66 7.93
C ARG A 89 -7.11 6.86 8.43
N ASP A 90 -6.44 7.88 8.96
CA ASP A 90 -7.11 9.03 9.57
C ASP A 90 -7.66 10.06 8.55
N GLY A 91 -7.29 9.95 7.28
CA GLY A 91 -7.74 10.89 6.24
C GLY A 91 -6.92 12.20 6.18
N SER A 92 -5.77 12.28 6.86
CA SER A 92 -4.90 13.46 6.93
C SER A 92 -3.74 13.44 5.93
N TYR A 93 -3.51 12.32 5.24
CA TYR A 93 -2.49 12.21 4.21
C TYR A 93 -2.81 13.14 3.01
N PRO A 94 -1.86 13.93 2.48
CA PRO A 94 -2.12 14.79 1.34
C PRO A 94 -2.38 14.00 0.05
N ALA A 95 -3.63 13.93 -0.40
CA ALA A 95 -4.06 13.15 -1.57
C ALA A 95 -3.32 13.50 -2.87
N ASN A 96 -2.83 14.74 -3.00
CA ASN A 96 -2.05 15.19 -4.15
C ASN A 96 -0.65 14.55 -4.25
N LEU A 97 -0.14 13.94 -3.18
CA LEU A 97 1.13 13.21 -3.15
C LEU A 97 0.97 11.73 -3.51
N LEU A 98 -0.26 11.22 -3.52
CA LEU A 98 -0.54 9.88 -4.02
C LEU A 98 -0.50 9.88 -5.57
N PRO A 99 -0.01 8.77 -6.17
CA PRO A 99 -0.29 8.45 -7.57
C PRO A 99 -1.77 8.58 -7.90
N GLU A 100 -2.08 9.02 -9.13
CA GLU A 100 -3.45 9.34 -9.55
C GLU A 100 -4.45 8.18 -9.30
N HIS A 101 -4.08 6.95 -9.65
CA HIS A 101 -4.92 5.77 -9.42
C HIS A 101 -5.15 5.46 -7.93
N LEU A 102 -4.22 5.81 -7.04
CA LEU A 102 -4.39 5.64 -5.59
C LEU A 102 -5.20 6.77 -4.97
N ARG A 103 -5.13 7.96 -5.54
CA ARG A 103 -5.92 9.12 -5.09
C ARG A 103 -7.41 8.82 -5.18
N GLU A 104 -7.85 8.26 -6.30
CA GLU A 104 -9.26 7.90 -6.51
C GLU A 104 -9.76 6.92 -5.44
N VAL A 105 -8.96 5.89 -5.12
CA VAL A 105 -9.28 4.90 -4.06
C VAL A 105 -9.33 5.58 -2.69
N TYR A 106 -8.34 6.42 -2.40
CA TYR A 106 -8.23 7.12 -1.12
C TYR A 106 -9.38 8.10 -0.86
N GLU A 107 -9.76 8.88 -1.88
CA GLU A 107 -10.84 9.85 -1.80
C GLU A 107 -12.21 9.17 -1.76
N HIS A 108 -12.41 8.09 -2.52
CA HIS A 108 -13.67 7.34 -2.49
C HIS A 108 -13.96 6.76 -1.09
N ALA A 109 -12.95 6.14 -0.46
CA ALA A 109 -13.04 5.64 0.90
C ALA A 109 -13.21 6.74 1.97
N ARG A 110 -12.98 8.01 1.62
CA ARG A 110 -13.24 9.16 2.49
C ARG A 110 -14.71 9.57 2.44
N ASP A 111 -15.30 9.59 1.26
CA ASP A 111 -16.70 9.97 1.07
C ASP A 111 -17.66 8.96 1.71
N GLU A 112 -17.35 7.66 1.73
CA GLU A 112 -18.18 6.65 2.40
C GLU A 112 -18.15 6.73 3.94
N ALA A 113 -17.12 7.34 4.51
CA ALA A 113 -16.92 7.45 5.95
C ALA A 113 -17.46 8.77 6.56
N ALA A 114 -17.94 9.71 5.73
CA ALA A 114 -18.42 11.04 6.12
C ALA A 114 -19.96 11.11 6.25
#